data_AF-A0A662C0K1-F1
#
_entry.id   AF-A0A662C0K1-F1
#
_cell.length_a   1.000
_cell.length_b   1.000
_cell.length_c   1.000
_cell.angle_alpha   90.00
_cell.angle_beta   90.00
_cell.angle_gamma   90.00
#
_symmetry.space_group_name_H-M   'P 1'
#
loop_
_entity.id
_entity.type
_entity.pdbx_description
1 polymer ?
#
loop_
_entity_poly.entity_id
_entity_poly.type
_entity_poly.pdbx_seq_one_letter_code
_entity_poly.pdbx_strand_id
1 'polypeptide(L)' 'MNKKGWTNYGINLDSLKIEKAVSLGAKYLFIYGKEVYKEPGIQPFIKNKIGEFKNIDIYSL' A
#
# COMPACT_ATOMS: atom_id res chain seq x y z
N MET A 1 -12.03 -7.91 -16.47
CA MET A 1 -11.05 -7.16 -15.64
C MET A 1 -11.08 -7.73 -14.23
N ASN A 2 -10.18 -8.65 -13.88
CA ASN A 2 -10.08 -9.26 -12.54
C ASN A 2 -9.20 -8.39 -11.64
N LYS A 3 -9.71 -7.25 -11.17
CA LYS A 3 -8.97 -6.40 -10.22
C LYS A 3 -9.32 -6.83 -8.79
N LYS A 4 -8.60 -7.84 -8.27
CA LYS A 4 -8.55 -8.11 -6.83
C LYS A 4 -7.77 -6.97 -6.18
N GLY A 5 -8.47 -5.93 -5.74
CA GLY A 5 -7.90 -4.83 -4.97
C GLY A 5 -8.04 -5.13 -3.48
N TRP A 6 -6.92 -5.17 -2.76
CA TRP A 6 -6.92 -5.17 -1.30
C TRP A 6 -7.08 -3.72 -0.81
N THR A 7 -8.03 -3.44 0.06
CA THR A 7 -8.21 -2.12 0.69
C THR A 7 -8.13 -2.29 2.19
N ASN A 8 -7.08 -1.76 2.83
CA ASN A 8 -6.93 -1.83 4.28
C ASN A 8 -7.58 -0.59 4.93
N TYR A 9 -8.81 -0.75 5.46
CA TYR A 9 -9.41 0.18 6.41
C TYR A 9 -8.97 -0.24 7.82
N GLY A 10 -7.86 0.30 8.33
CA GLY A 10 -7.46 0.03 9.71
C GLY A 10 -5.97 0.13 9.98
N ILE A 11 -5.64 0.92 11.00
CA ILE A 11 -4.32 1.39 11.45
C ILE A 11 -3.49 0.23 12.04
N ASN A 12 -2.96 -0.63 11.18
CA ASN A 12 -1.80 -1.48 11.49
C ASN A 12 -1.26 -2.10 10.18
N LEU A 13 -0.55 -1.27 9.41
CA LEU A 13 0.19 -1.66 8.21
C LEU A 13 1.54 -2.26 8.63
N ASP A 14 1.46 -3.52 9.09
CA ASP A 14 2.63 -4.35 9.35
C ASP A 14 3.25 -4.80 8.01
N SER A 15 4.59 -4.76 7.90
CA SER A 15 5.34 -5.26 6.73
C SER A 15 4.88 -6.65 6.33
N LEU A 16 4.64 -7.53 7.31
CA LEU A 16 4.21 -8.91 7.07
C LEU A 16 2.87 -9.00 6.34
N LYS A 17 1.95 -8.05 6.59
CA LYS A 17 0.65 -8.02 5.89
C LYS A 17 0.81 -7.55 4.45
N ILE A 18 1.71 -6.59 4.21
CA ILE A 18 2.00 -6.10 2.86
C ILE A 18 2.70 -7.20 2.06
N GLU A 19 3.71 -7.85 2.63
CA GLU A 19 4.41 -8.99 2.01
C GLU A 19 3.45 -10.14 1.68
N LYS A 20 2.54 -10.47 2.59
CA LYS A 20 1.49 -11.46 2.31
C LYS A 20 0.57 -11.03 1.17
N ALA A 21 0.20 -9.74 1.10
CA ALA A 21 -0.60 -9.25 -0.01
C ALA A 21 0.16 -9.31 -1.35
N VAL A 22 1.46 -8.99 -1.35
CA VAL A 22 2.34 -9.12 -2.51
C VAL A 22 2.44 -10.57 -2.96
N SER A 23 2.63 -11.52 -2.04
CA SER A 23 2.68 -12.96 -2.38
C SER A 23 1.35 -13.48 -2.95
N LEU A 24 0.23 -12.86 -2.58
CA LEU A 24 -1.10 -13.13 -3.15
C LEU A 24 -1.34 -12.42 -4.50
N GLY A 25 -0.36 -11.69 -5.03
CA GLY A 25 -0.40 -11.04 -6.34
C GLY A 25 -0.86 -9.58 -6.32
N ALA A 26 -0.83 -8.91 -5.16
CA ALA A 26 -1.03 -7.46 -5.11
C ALA A 26 0.08 -6.74 -5.88
N LYS A 27 -0.32 -5.83 -6.77
CA LYS A 27 0.62 -5.04 -7.61
C LYS A 27 0.70 -3.57 -7.22
N TYR A 28 -0.25 -3.12 -6.40
CA TYR A 28 -0.41 -1.71 -6.08
C TYR A 28 -0.69 -1.55 -4.60
N LEU A 29 -0.06 -0.53 -4.01
CA LEU A 29 -0.33 -0.08 -2.66
C LEU A 29 -0.99 1.30 -2.74
N PHE A 30 -2.14 1.42 -2.08
CA PHE A 30 -2.86 2.68 -1.94
C PHE A 30 -2.69 3.18 -0.52
N ILE A 31 -2.09 4.36 -0.38
CA ILE A 31 -1.91 5.01 0.91
C ILE A 31 -2.89 6.17 1.00
N TYR A 32 -3.73 6.15 2.02
CA TYR A 32 -4.64 7.24 2.34
C TYR A 32 -4.22 7.89 3.66
N GLY A 33 -3.88 9.17 3.59
CA GLY A 33 -3.51 9.96 4.76
C GLY A 33 -2.03 9.85 5.16
N LYS A 34 -1.51 10.96 5.71
CA LYS A 34 -0.08 11.12 5.98
C LYS A 34 0.44 10.28 7.14
N GLU A 35 -0.44 9.86 8.05
CA GLU A 35 -0.08 9.07 9.23
C GLU A 35 0.55 7.73 8.87
N VAL A 36 0.13 7.16 7.74
CA VAL A 36 0.60 5.86 7.24
C VAL A 36 2.10 5.89 6.92
N TYR A 37 2.67 7.05 6.56
CA TYR A 37 4.11 7.20 6.30
C TYR A 37 4.99 7.09 7.54
N LYS A 38 4.40 7.24 8.74
CA LYS A 38 5.14 7.10 10.00
C LYS A 38 5.38 5.63 10.36
N GLU A 39 4.65 4.71 9.74
CA GLU A 39 4.82 3.27 9.97
C GLU A 39 6.12 2.77 9.33
N PRO A 40 7.10 2.28 10.12
CA PRO A 40 8.38 1.83 9.57
C PRO A 40 8.23 0.63 8.63
N GLY A 41 7.20 -0.20 8.85
CA GLY A 41 6.89 -1.38 8.02
C GLY A 41 6.50 -1.06 6.58
N ILE A 42 6.14 0.19 6.26
CA ILE A 42 5.72 0.55 4.89
C ILE A 42 6.86 1.09 4.02
N GLN A 43 7.96 1.52 4.65
CA GLN A 43 9.09 2.19 3.99
C GLN A 43 9.68 1.39 2.81
N PRO A 44 9.79 0.04 2.88
CA PRO A 44 10.28 -0.74 1.74
C PRO A 44 9.38 -0.67 0.50
N PHE A 45 8.08 -0.43 0.70
CA PHE A 45 7.02 -0.59 -0.30
C PHE A 45 6.59 0.73 -0.96
N ILE A 46 7.16 1.86 -0.52
CA ILE A 46 6.84 3.22 -1.03
C ILE A 46 7.93 3.83 -1.89
N LYS A 47 8.84 3.02 -2.45
CA LYS A 47 9.93 3.51 -3.30
C LYS A 47 9.46 3.95 -4.69
N ASN A 48 8.44 3.27 -5.23
CA ASN A 48 7.99 3.44 -6.61
C ASN A 48 6.59 4.07 -6.66
N LYS A 49 6.48 5.38 -6.41
CA LYS A 49 5.21 6.10 -6.58
C LYS A 49 4.88 6.17 -8.07
N ILE A 50 3.71 5.67 -8.45
CA ILE A 50 3.23 5.65 -9.84
C ILE A 50 2.10 6.64 -10.11
N GLY A 51 1.55 7.23 -9.06
CA GLY A 51 0.52 8.26 -9.20
C GLY A 51 -0.02 8.75 -7.88
N GLU A 52 -0.88 9.74 -7.98
CA GLU A 52 -1.65 10.30 -6.87
C GLU A 52 -3.03 10.70 -7.37
N PHE A 53 -4.02 10.57 -6.50
CA PHE A 53 -5.37 11.05 -6.77
C PHE A 53 -6.01 11.58 -5.49
N LYS A 54 -6.29 12.89 -5.47
CA LYS A 54 -6.78 13.60 -4.28
C LYS A 54 -5.81 13.39 -3.10
N ASN A 55 -6.24 12.65 -2.08
CA ASN A 55 -5.46 12.35 -0.87
C ASN A 55 -4.98 10.89 -0.82
N ILE A 56 -4.92 10.24 -1.99
CA ILE A 56 -4.48 8.85 -2.13
C ILE A 56 -3.20 8.82 -2.96
N ASP A 57 -2.15 8.26 -2.39
CA ASP A 57 -0.91 7.97 -3.10
C ASP A 57 -0.91 6.52 -3.58
N ILE A 58 -0.43 6.29 -4.81
CA ILE A 58 -0.42 4.98 -5.45
C ILE A 58 1.02 4.58 -5.70
N TYR A 59 1.42 3.44 -5.15
CA TYR A 59 2.75 2.86 -5.31
C TYR A 59 2.67 1.51 -6.04
N SER A 60 3.69 1.23 -6.86
CA SER A 60 3.91 -0.12 -7.38
C SER A 60 4.63 -0.95 -6.33
N LEU A 61 4.05 -2.10 -6.00
CA LEU A 61 4.65 -3.11 -5.13
C LEU A 61 5.59 -4.03 -5.92
#